data_AF-A0A4V0WXJ5-F1
#
_entry.id   AF-A0A4V0WXJ5-F1
#
_cell.length_a   1.000
_cell.length_b   1.000
_cell.length_c   1.000
_cell.angle_alpha   90.00
_cell.angle_beta   90.00
_cell.angle_gamma   90.00
#
_symmetry.space_group_name_H-M   'P 1'
#
loop_
_entity.id
_entity.type
_entity.pdbx_description
1 polymer ?
#
loop_
_entity_poly.entity_id
_entity_poly.type
_entity_poly.pdbx_seq_one_letter_code
_entity_poly.pdbx_strand_id
1 'polypeptide(L)'
;MWADSLNDETHTAVIRYETDLALSRTGKDVGTPILTFKPGQPNEGSFFGPVISKSPRGDEALKLWDAVETIATTSGVAELKRSLRSPLDFS
;
A
#
# COMPACT_ATOMS: atom_id res chain seq x y z
N MET A 1 -0.48 -0.50 30.71
CA MET A 1 -0.97 0.83 30.34
C MET A 1 -0.86 1.09 28.82
N TRP A 2 -1.06 0.06 27.99
CA TRP A 2 -1.32 0.20 26.54
C TRP A 2 -2.77 -0.12 26.20
N ALA A 3 -3.44 -0.89 27.07
CA ALA A 3 -4.85 -1.23 26.96
C ALA A 3 -5.76 0.00 27.09
N ASP A 4 -5.32 1.04 27.81
CA ASP A 4 -6.10 2.27 28.00
C ASP A 4 -6.26 3.05 26.69
N SER A 5 -5.26 2.98 25.80
CA SER A 5 -5.30 3.59 24.47
C SER A 5 -6.34 2.97 23.53
N LEU A 6 -6.86 1.77 23.84
CA LEU A 6 -7.92 1.14 23.06
C LEU A 6 -9.19 2.01 23.00
N ASN A 7 -9.47 2.75 24.09
CA ASN A 7 -10.64 3.62 24.21
C ASN A 7 -10.29 5.11 24.06
N ASP A 8 -9.04 5.44 23.68
CA ASP A 8 -8.60 6.81 23.43
C ASP A 8 -8.95 7.23 22.00
N GLU A 9 -9.93 8.11 21.86
CA GLU A 9 -10.39 8.59 20.56
C GLU A 9 -9.59 9.78 20.01
N THR A 10 -8.53 10.23 20.69
CA THR A 10 -7.73 11.41 20.29
C THR A 10 -7.23 11.33 18.83
N HIS A 11 -6.98 10.11 18.32
CA HIS A 11 -6.47 9.88 16.97
C HIS A 11 -7.54 9.42 15.96
N THR A 12 -8.79 9.23 16.40
CA THR A 12 -9.86 8.68 15.55
C THR A 12 -10.08 9.52 14.29
N ALA A 13 -10.08 10.84 14.41
CA ALA A 13 -10.32 11.73 13.28
C ALA A 13 -9.23 11.62 12.21
N VAL A 14 -7.94 11.60 12.61
CA VAL A 14 -6.83 11.49 11.67
C VAL A 14 -6.76 10.09 11.03
N ILE A 15 -7.02 9.02 11.79
CA ILE A 15 -7.06 7.65 11.26
C ILE A 15 -8.13 7.51 10.17
N ARG A 16 -9.33 8.06 10.40
CA ARG A 16 -10.41 8.05 9.41
C ARG A 16 -10.01 8.82 8.15
N TYR A 17 -9.50 10.04 8.33
CA TYR A 17 -9.07 10.88 7.21
C TYR A 17 -8.01 10.21 6.32
N GLU A 18 -6.95 9.67 6.93
CA GLU A 18 -5.87 9.00 6.18
C GLU A 18 -6.34 7.70 5.51
N THR A 19 -7.24 6.96 6.16
CA THR A 19 -7.85 5.74 5.57
C THR A 19 -8.71 6.08 4.36
N ASP A 20 -9.57 7.08 4.49
CA ASP A 20 -10.44 7.55 3.40
C ASP A 20 -9.61 8.09 2.23
N LEU A 21 -8.52 8.83 2.53
CA LEU A 21 -7.59 9.31 1.52
C LEU A 21 -6.96 8.15 0.75
N ALA A 22 -6.44 7.13 1.43
CA ALA A 22 -5.84 5.96 0.79
C ALA A 22 -6.84 5.22 -0.12
N LEU A 23 -8.06 4.97 0.36
CA LEU A 23 -9.11 4.29 -0.42
C LEU A 23 -9.57 5.13 -1.62
N SER A 24 -9.66 6.45 -1.46
CA SER A 24 -10.08 7.35 -2.55
C SER A 24 -9.12 7.33 -3.74
N ARG A 25 -7.84 7.01 -3.50
CA ARG A 25 -6.77 7.00 -4.51
C ARG A 25 -6.69 5.71 -5.32
N THR A 26 -7.20 4.59 -4.80
CA THR A 26 -7.12 3.27 -5.45
C THR A 26 -8.48 2.70 -5.85
N GLY A 27 -9.55 3.23 -5.28
CA GLY A 27 -10.92 2.74 -5.44
C GLY A 27 -11.47 2.16 -4.14
N LYS A 28 -12.76 2.38 -3.86
CA LYS A 28 -13.39 1.97 -2.59
C LYS A 28 -13.51 0.46 -2.40
N ASP A 29 -13.36 -0.31 -3.47
CA ASP A 29 -13.55 -1.76 -3.49
C ASP A 29 -12.24 -2.55 -3.27
N VAL A 30 -11.18 -1.89 -2.79
CA VAL A 30 -9.90 -2.55 -2.47
C VAL A 30 -9.65 -2.62 -0.97
N GLY A 31 -8.83 -3.59 -0.57
CA GLY A 31 -8.32 -3.73 0.80
C GLY A 31 -6.90 -3.22 0.95
N THR A 32 -6.17 -3.75 1.92
CA THR A 32 -4.74 -3.51 2.13
C THR A 32 -3.88 -4.56 1.42
N PRO A 33 -2.65 -4.24 0.98
CA PRO A 33 -1.95 -2.97 1.16
C PRO A 33 -2.25 -1.92 0.07
N ILE A 34 -2.20 -0.63 0.44
CA ILE A 34 -2.27 0.52 -0.47
C ILE A 34 -0.98 1.31 -0.34
N LEU A 35 -0.32 1.59 -1.46
CA LEU A 35 0.87 2.46 -1.51
C LEU A 35 0.60 3.64 -2.44
N THR A 36 1.03 4.83 -2.01
CA THR A 36 1.06 6.04 -2.85
C THR A 36 2.51 6.43 -3.11
N PHE A 37 2.85 6.59 -4.38
CA PHE A 37 4.18 6.95 -4.87
C PHE A 37 4.19 8.41 -5.27
N LYS A 38 5.32 9.08 -5.02
CA LYS A 38 5.54 10.51 -5.32
C LYS A 38 4.36 11.42 -4.87
N PRO A 39 3.91 11.33 -3.60
CA PRO A 39 2.74 12.09 -3.15
C PRO A 39 2.95 13.59 -3.35
N GLY A 40 1.93 14.27 -3.87
CA GLY A 40 1.93 15.71 -4.18
C GLY A 40 2.68 16.10 -5.45
N GLN A 41 3.19 15.14 -6.23
CA GLN A 41 3.89 15.42 -7.50
C GLN A 41 2.99 15.18 -8.71
N PRO A 42 3.33 15.74 -9.90
CA PRO A 42 2.52 15.55 -11.11
C PRO A 42 2.37 14.10 -11.56
N ASN A 43 3.30 13.24 -11.16
CA ASN A 43 3.30 11.80 -11.42
C ASN A 43 2.97 10.98 -10.16
N GLU A 44 2.18 11.54 -9.23
CA GLU A 44 1.60 10.78 -8.13
C GLU A 44 0.81 9.59 -8.69
N GLY A 45 1.08 8.40 -8.12
CA GLY A 45 0.38 7.19 -8.49
C GLY A 45 0.11 6.34 -7.26
N SER A 46 -1.08 5.76 -7.17
CA SER A 46 -1.48 4.92 -6.05
C SER A 46 -1.96 3.56 -6.53
N PHE A 47 -1.56 2.50 -5.84
CA PHE A 47 -1.98 1.15 -6.16
C PHE A 47 -2.44 0.38 -4.93
N PHE A 48 -3.40 -0.51 -5.17
CA PHE A 48 -3.57 -1.70 -4.36
C PHE A 48 -2.42 -2.68 -4.68
N GLY A 49 -1.60 -2.99 -3.68
CA GLY A 49 -0.39 -3.78 -3.83
C GLY A 49 0.92 -2.96 -3.75
N PRO A 50 2.08 -3.62 -3.91
CA PRO A 50 2.24 -5.02 -4.30
C PRO A 50 1.77 -5.98 -3.19
N VAL A 51 0.93 -6.95 -3.56
CA VAL A 51 0.50 -7.99 -2.63
C VAL A 51 1.58 -9.06 -2.58
N ILE A 52 2.40 -9.05 -1.53
CA ILE A 52 3.51 -9.99 -1.32
C ILE A 52 3.22 -10.92 -0.14
N SER A 53 3.64 -12.18 -0.25
CA SER A 53 3.50 -13.17 0.83
C SER A 53 4.70 -13.20 1.76
N LYS A 54 5.89 -12.85 1.28
CA LYS A 54 7.16 -12.81 2.02
C LYS A 54 7.84 -11.48 1.73
N SER A 55 8.41 -10.85 2.75
CA SER A 55 9.20 -9.64 2.55
C SER A 55 10.46 -9.94 1.73
N PRO A 56 10.70 -9.27 0.59
CA PRO A 56 11.99 -9.35 -0.08
C PRO A 56 13.08 -8.72 0.81
N ARG A 57 14.34 -9.11 0.59
CA ARG A 57 15.50 -8.64 1.36
C ARG A 57 16.63 -8.23 0.42
N GLY A 58 17.51 -7.35 0.89
CA GLY A 58 18.67 -6.89 0.13
C GLY A 58 18.30 -6.34 -1.25
N ASP A 59 19.09 -6.69 -2.26
CA ASP A 59 18.94 -6.20 -3.63
C ASP A 59 17.59 -6.56 -4.27
N GLU A 60 16.95 -7.66 -3.85
CA GLU A 60 15.63 -8.03 -4.36
C GLU A 60 14.55 -7.04 -3.92
N ALA A 61 14.68 -6.47 -2.72
CA ALA A 61 13.74 -5.47 -2.22
C ALA A 61 13.82 -4.18 -3.05
N LEU A 62 15.04 -3.74 -3.39
CA LEU A 62 15.26 -2.57 -4.24
C LEU A 62 14.74 -2.80 -5.65
N LYS A 63 15.03 -3.96 -6.25
CA LYS A 63 14.51 -4.31 -7.58
C LYS A 63 12.98 -4.31 -7.62
N LEU A 64 12.32 -4.84 -6.60
CA LEU A 64 10.86 -4.80 -6.51
C LEU A 64 10.36 -3.37 -6.37
N TRP A 65 10.98 -2.57 -5.50
CA TRP A 65 10.62 -1.17 -5.27
C TRP A 65 10.69 -0.36 -6.57
N ASP A 66 11.82 -0.40 -7.27
CA ASP A 66 12.04 0.34 -8.51
C ASP A 66 11.02 -0.04 -9.59
N ALA A 67 10.72 -1.34 -9.73
CA ALA A 67 9.73 -1.82 -10.68
C ALA A 67 8.33 -1.31 -10.35
N VAL A 68 7.90 -1.38 -9.09
CA VAL A 68 6.56 -0.93 -8.67
C VAL A 68 6.43 0.59 -8.79
N GLU A 69 7.44 1.36 -8.35
CA GLU A 69 7.42 2.82 -8.50
C GLU A 69 7.37 3.23 -9.97
N THR A 70 8.12 2.55 -10.84
CA THR A 70 8.08 2.81 -12.29
C THR A 70 6.68 2.58 -12.84
N ILE A 71 6.04 1.45 -12.51
CA ILE A 71 4.67 1.15 -12.94
C ILE A 71 3.70 2.22 -12.43
N ALA A 72 3.82 2.64 -11.17
CA ALA A 72 2.92 3.62 -10.55
C ALA A 72 3.02 5.02 -11.13
N THR A 73 4.23 5.44 -11.51
CA THR A 73 4.49 6.85 -11.82
C THR A 73 4.66 7.13 -13.31
N THR A 74 4.80 6.09 -14.14
CA THR A 74 5.11 6.26 -15.57
C THR A 74 4.24 5.45 -16.53
N SER A 75 3.46 4.48 -16.03
CA SER A 75 2.67 3.58 -16.89
C SER A 75 1.17 3.86 -16.81
N GLY A 76 0.42 3.53 -17.86
CA GLY A 76 -1.05 3.50 -17.84
C GLY A 76 -1.64 2.20 -17.31
N VAL A 77 -0.87 1.42 -16.56
CA VAL A 77 -1.29 0.09 -16.06
C VAL A 77 -2.28 0.26 -14.91
N ALA A 78 -3.43 -0.39 -15.03
CA ALA A 78 -4.46 -0.38 -13.99
C ALA A 78 -4.39 -1.61 -13.05
N GLU A 79 -3.98 -2.78 -13.55
CA GLU A 79 -3.94 -4.01 -12.76
C GLU A 79 -2.85 -4.99 -13.23
N LEU A 80 -2.16 -5.61 -12.27
CA LEU A 80 -1.31 -6.78 -12.47
C LEU A 80 -1.64 -7.84 -11.41
N LYS A 81 -2.12 -9.01 -11.86
CA LYS A 81 -2.60 -10.07 -10.98
C LYS A 81 -2.15 -11.45 -11.42
N ARG A 82 -1.78 -12.29 -10.44
CA ARG A 82 -1.52 -13.73 -10.61
C ARG A 82 -2.48 -14.55 -9.76
N SER A 83 -2.81 -15.76 -10.20
CA SER A 83 -3.77 -16.65 -9.54
C SER A 83 -3.20 -17.35 -8.30
N LEU A 84 -1.93 -17.73 -8.32
CA LEU A 84 -1.27 -18.42 -7.21
C LEU A 84 -0.83 -17.42 -6.13
N ARG A 85 -1.35 -17.60 -4.91
CA ARG A 85 -0.89 -16.88 -3.71
C ARG A 85 -0.33 -17.87 -2.71
N SER A 86 0.94 -17.73 -2.37
CA SER A 86 1.53 -18.44 -1.24
C SER A 86 0.91 -17.94 0.07
N PRO A 87 0.85 -18.76 1.14
CA PRO A 87 0.50 -18.31 2.48
C PRO A 87 1.40 -17.17 2.95
N LEU A 88 0.92 -16.36 3.90
CA LEU A 88 1.74 -15.30 4.52
C LEU A 88 2.92 -15.94 5.25
N ASP A 89 4.11 -15.43 4.94
CA ASP A 89 5.39 -15.79 5.54
C ASP A 89 5.94 -14.57 6.28
N PHE A 90 5.90 -14.66 7.60
CA PHE A 90 6.32 -13.59 8.51
C PHE A 90 7.79 -13.73 8.97
N SER A 91 8.59 -14.59 8.32
CA SER A 91 10.01 -14.76 8.62
C SER A 91 10.92 -13.60 8.20
#